data_AF-A0A4V1T5A2-F1
#
_entry.id   AF-A0A4V1T5A2-F1
#
_cell.length_a   1.000
_cell.length_b   1.000
_cell.length_c   1.000
_cell.angle_alpha   90.00
_cell.angle_beta   90.00
_cell.angle_gamma   90.00
#
_symmetry.space_group_name_H-M   'P 1'
#
loop_
_entity.id
_entity.type
_entity.pdbx_description
1 polymer ?
#
loop_
_entity_poly.entity_id
_entity_poly.type
_entity_poly.pdbx_seq_one_letter_code
_entity_poly.pdbx_strand_id
1 'polypeptide(L)'
;MSSEGVSLGELERDALTEIVNIGVSRAAANLRKMVGDQVSLSVPSIEVVTQRRAARLISERELTQLVAIRQDFSGAFAGRALLIFPETNSLELVRAVTGDELTAAEVLEMEDEALAET
;
A
#
# COMPACT_ATOMS: atom_id res chain seq x y z
N MET A 1 -10.13 -24.43 13.28
CA MET A 1 -10.97 -24.68 12.10
C MET A 1 -10.11 -24.45 10.88
N SER A 2 -9.90 -25.48 10.08
CA SER A 2 -9.07 -25.46 8.88
C SER A 2 -9.77 -24.60 7.84
N SER A 3 -9.25 -23.40 7.54
CA SER A 3 -9.75 -22.63 6.40
C SER A 3 -9.31 -23.37 5.13
N GLU A 4 -10.26 -23.97 4.40
CA GLU A 4 -10.02 -24.30 3.00
C GLU A 4 -9.53 -23.03 2.31
N GLY A 5 -8.32 -23.07 1.76
CA GLY A 5 -7.74 -21.95 1.06
C GLY A 5 -8.61 -21.64 -0.15
N VAL A 6 -9.09 -20.40 -0.26
CA VAL A 6 -9.76 -19.92 -1.47
C VAL A 6 -8.73 -20.01 -2.60
N SER A 7 -8.98 -20.92 -3.55
CA SER A 7 -8.17 -21.04 -4.77
C SER A 7 -8.88 -20.29 -5.88
N LEU A 8 -8.21 -19.29 -6.46
CA LEU A 8 -8.70 -18.58 -7.64
C LEU A 8 -8.30 -19.34 -8.90
N GLY A 9 -9.24 -19.53 -9.83
CA GLY A 9 -8.95 -19.95 -11.20
C GLY A 9 -8.22 -18.86 -12.00
N GLU A 10 -7.78 -19.21 -13.21
CA GLU A 10 -7.02 -18.29 -14.07
C GLU A 10 -7.81 -17.00 -14.38
N LEU A 11 -9.09 -17.13 -14.74
CA LEU A 11 -9.94 -15.98 -15.05
C LEU A 11 -10.17 -15.06 -13.85
N GLU A 12 -10.32 -15.63 -12.65
CA GLU A 12 -10.56 -14.86 -11.42
C GLU A 12 -9.28 -14.13 -10.98
N ARG A 13 -8.12 -14.77 -11.14
CA ARG A 13 -6.82 -14.15 -10.91
C ARG A 13 -6.55 -13.03 -11.91
N ASP A 14 -6.88 -13.23 -13.18
CA ASP A 14 -6.73 -12.22 -14.24
C ASP A 14 -7.64 -11.01 -13.95
N ALA A 15 -8.92 -11.26 -13.66
CA ALA A 15 -9.87 -10.22 -13.29
C ALA A 15 -9.43 -9.43 -12.04
N LEU A 16 -8.94 -10.13 -11.00
CA LEU A 16 -8.40 -9.48 -9.81
C LEU A 16 -7.16 -8.63 -10.14
N THR A 17 -6.29 -9.13 -11.01
CA THR A 17 -5.09 -8.40 -11.48
C THR A 17 -5.47 -7.13 -12.21
N GLU A 18 -6.46 -7.20 -13.10
CA GLU A 18 -6.93 -6.02 -13.83
C GLU A 18 -7.56 -4.98 -12.89
N ILE A 19 -8.38 -5.41 -11.94
CA ILE A 19 -8.98 -4.50 -10.94
C ILE A 19 -7.89 -3.78 -10.13
N VAL A 20 -6.86 -4.51 -9.69
CA VAL A 20 -5.74 -3.93 -8.95
C VAL A 20 -4.91 -2.99 -9.83
N ASN A 21 -4.64 -3.35 -11.09
CA ASN A 21 -3.95 -2.47 -12.05
C ASN A 21 -4.68 -1.13 -12.24
N ILE A 22 -6.00 -1.16 -12.38
CA ILE A 22 -6.83 0.05 -12.47
C ILE A 22 -6.71 0.87 -11.17
N GLY A 23 -6.79 0.21 -10.01
CA GLY A 23 -6.64 0.86 -8.70
C GLY A 23 -5.30 1.57 -8.54
N VAL A 24 -4.20 0.86 -8.84
CA VAL A 24 -2.83 1.40 -8.77
C VAL A 24 -2.61 2.53 -9.76
N SER A 25 -3.14 2.41 -10.98
CA SER A 25 -3.04 3.49 -11.98
C SER A 25 -3.75 4.77 -11.51
N ARG A 26 -4.89 4.63 -10.83
CA ARG A 26 -5.61 5.77 -10.23
C ARG A 26 -4.85 6.36 -9.05
N ALA A 27 -4.28 5.53 -8.18
CA ALA A 27 -3.46 5.98 -7.06
C ALA A 27 -2.22 6.74 -7.56
N ALA A 28 -1.51 6.22 -8.56
CA ALA A 28 -0.37 6.90 -9.18
C ALA A 28 -0.75 8.28 -9.73
N ALA A 29 -1.90 8.38 -10.41
CA ALA A 29 -2.38 9.65 -10.95
C ALA A 29 -2.73 10.67 -9.87
N ASN A 30 -3.23 10.23 -8.70
CA ASN A 30 -3.51 11.11 -7.57
C ASN A 30 -2.22 11.53 -6.86
N LEU A 31 -1.32 10.60 -6.57
CA LEU A 31 -0.01 10.88 -5.96
C LEU A 31 0.79 11.86 -6.82
N ARG A 32 0.79 11.68 -8.15
CA ARG A 32 1.40 12.65 -9.08
C ARG A 32 0.85 14.07 -8.92
N LYS A 33 -0.44 14.24 -8.65
CA LYS A 33 -1.02 15.57 -8.42
C LYS A 33 -0.59 16.16 -7.08
N MET A 34 -0.43 15.33 -6.06
CA MET A 34 0.00 15.75 -4.72
C MET A 34 1.49 16.15 -4.72
N VAL A 35 2.33 15.33 -5.34
CA VAL A 35 3.80 15.52 -5.39
C VAL A 35 4.23 16.54 -6.45
N GLY A 36 3.42 16.75 -7.49
CA GLY A 36 3.77 17.64 -8.60
C GLY A 36 4.79 17.05 -9.59
N ASP A 37 5.24 15.82 -9.39
CA ASP A 37 6.20 15.12 -10.24
C ASP A 37 5.67 13.78 -10.77
N GLN A 38 6.35 13.19 -11.76
CA GLN A 38 5.97 11.94 -12.38
C GLN A 38 6.13 10.76 -11.40
N VAL A 39 5.00 10.22 -10.95
CA VAL A 39 4.94 8.97 -10.18
C VAL A 39 4.69 7.79 -11.12
N SER A 40 5.58 6.79 -11.08
CA SER A 40 5.39 5.51 -11.77
C SER A 40 5.14 4.41 -10.74
N LEU A 41 3.95 3.82 -10.78
CA LEU A 41 3.62 2.61 -10.03
C LEU A 41 3.30 1.51 -11.03
N SER A 42 3.83 0.32 -10.79
CA SER A 42 3.46 -0.90 -11.51
C SER A 42 3.03 -1.98 -10.52
N VAL A 43 2.08 -2.82 -10.91
CA VAL A 43 1.71 -4.01 -10.13
C VAL A 43 2.60 -5.16 -10.61
N PRO A 44 3.52 -5.68 -9.79
CA PRO A 44 4.46 -6.68 -10.27
C PRO A 44 3.87 -8.10 -10.19
N SER A 45 3.01 -8.43 -9.21
CA SER A 45 2.38 -9.76 -9.06
C SER A 45 1.27 -9.78 -8.00
N ILE A 46 0.27 -10.64 -8.15
CA ILE A 46 -0.79 -10.90 -7.15
C ILE A 46 -0.72 -12.34 -6.65
N GLU A 47 -0.79 -12.53 -5.33
CA GLU A 47 -0.86 -13.83 -4.70
C GLU A 47 -1.96 -13.88 -3.63
N VAL A 48 -2.78 -14.94 -3.67
CA VAL A 48 -3.74 -15.23 -2.61
C VAL A 48 -3.08 -16.14 -1.59
N VAL A 49 -2.89 -15.63 -0.37
CA VAL A 49 -2.19 -16.33 0.70
C VAL A 49 -2.94 -16.20 2.02
N THR A 50 -2.66 -17.11 2.95
CA THR A 50 -3.17 -16.97 4.32
C THR A 50 -2.49 -15.80 5.03
N GLN A 51 -3.17 -15.21 6.02
CA GLN A 51 -2.61 -14.12 6.85
C GLN A 51 -1.25 -14.51 7.47
N ARG A 52 -1.11 -15.75 7.93
CA ARG A 52 0.15 -16.27 8.48
C ARG A 52 1.27 -16.30 7.43
N ARG A 53 0.95 -16.70 6.20
CA ARG A 53 1.93 -16.72 5.12
C ARG A 53 2.29 -15.30 4.67
N ALA A 54 1.33 -14.40 4.60
CA ALA A 54 1.57 -12.98 4.33
C ALA A 54 2.51 -12.35 5.36
N ALA A 55 2.22 -12.51 6.66
CA ALA A 55 3.07 -11.99 7.73
C ALA A 55 4.51 -12.52 7.62
N ARG A 56 4.67 -13.81 7.35
CA ARG A 56 5.98 -14.42 7.13
C ARG A 56 6.71 -13.85 5.90
N LEU A 57 6.03 -13.67 4.77
CA LEU A 57 6.62 -13.09 3.56
C LEU A 57 7.13 -11.67 3.77
N ILE A 58 6.41 -10.88 4.57
CA ILE A 58 6.81 -9.52 4.95
C ILE A 58 8.06 -9.57 5.84
N SER A 59 8.02 -10.35 6.93
CA SER A 59 9.14 -10.46 7.87
C SER A 59 10.40 -11.12 7.28
N GLU A 60 10.27 -11.96 6.25
CA GLU A 60 11.41 -12.57 5.54
C GLU A 60 12.10 -11.57 4.59
N ARG A 61 11.38 -10.56 4.10
CA ARG A 61 11.90 -9.57 3.13
C ARG A 61 12.47 -8.32 3.80
N GLU A 62 11.81 -7.85 4.85
CA GLU A 62 12.16 -6.59 5.52
C GLU A 62 12.64 -6.87 6.95
N LEU A 63 13.87 -6.44 7.26
CA LEU A 63 14.48 -6.58 8.59
C LEU A 63 14.33 -5.31 9.45
N THR A 64 13.75 -4.25 8.87
CA THR A 64 13.62 -2.92 9.44
C THR A 64 12.22 -2.68 10.02
N GLN A 65 12.04 -1.56 10.71
CA GLN A 65 10.73 -1.12 11.16
C GLN A 65 9.81 -0.87 9.96
N LEU A 66 8.55 -1.29 10.11
CA LEU A 66 7.54 -1.22 9.08
C LEU A 66 6.46 -0.23 9.49
N VAL A 67 6.00 0.55 8.52
CA VAL A 67 4.82 1.39 8.63
C VAL A 67 3.67 0.71 7.87
N ALA A 68 2.46 0.75 8.44
CA ALA A 68 1.28 0.15 7.86
C ALA A 68 0.10 1.11 7.89
N ILE A 69 -0.38 1.54 6.73
CA ILE A 69 -1.62 2.29 6.58
C ILE A 69 -2.77 1.28 6.48
N ARG A 70 -3.78 1.44 7.34
CA ARG A 70 -4.93 0.54 7.43
C ARG A 70 -6.20 1.24 6.99
N GLN A 71 -6.88 0.66 6.01
CA GLN A 71 -8.20 1.09 5.58
C GLN A 71 -9.21 -0.04 5.79
N ASP A 72 -10.08 0.14 6.77
CA ASP A 72 -11.24 -0.74 6.97
C ASP A 72 -12.37 -0.27 6.04
N PHE A 73 -13.03 -1.20 5.33
CA PHE A 73 -14.13 -0.89 4.41
C PHE A 73 -15.33 -1.81 4.66
N SER A 74 -16.52 -1.28 4.37
CA SER A 74 -17.81 -1.98 4.57
C SER A 74 -18.82 -1.57 3.51
N GLY A 75 -19.82 -2.41 3.25
CA GLY A 75 -20.88 -2.18 2.27
C GLY A 75 -21.33 -3.48 1.63
N ALA A 76 -21.37 -3.53 0.30
CA ALA A 76 -21.67 -4.75 -0.46
C ALA A 76 -20.73 -5.92 -0.11
N PHE A 77 -19.52 -5.59 0.33
CA PHE A 77 -18.59 -6.50 0.99
C PHE A 77 -17.82 -5.72 2.06
N ALA A 78 -17.22 -6.42 3.00
CA ALA A 78 -16.44 -5.84 4.09
C ALA A 78 -15.06 -6.46 4.16
N GLY A 79 -14.09 -5.70 4.65
CA GLY A 79 -12.72 -6.15 4.73
C GLY A 79 -11.78 -5.03 5.15
N ARG A 80 -10.50 -5.33 5.01
CA ARG A 80 -9.40 -4.44 5.39
C ARG A 80 -8.33 -4.46 4.32
N ALA A 81 -7.92 -3.28 3.89
CA ALA A 81 -6.73 -3.08 3.10
C ALA A 81 -5.58 -2.62 4.02
N LEU A 82 -4.37 -3.09 3.71
CA LEU A 82 -3.13 -2.69 4.37
C LEU A 82 -2.14 -2.30 3.29
N LEU A 83 -1.56 -1.10 3.40
CA LEU A 83 -0.40 -0.68 2.64
C LEU A 83 0.80 -0.67 3.57
N ILE A 84 1.82 -1.48 3.28
CA ILE A 84 2.96 -1.73 4.17
C ILE A 84 4.25 -1.43 3.43
N PHE A 85 5.13 -0.66 4.07
CA PHE A 85 6.45 -0.32 3.55
C PHE A 85 7.43 -0.06 4.71
N PRO A 86 8.75 -0.08 4.46
CA PRO A 86 9.74 0.29 5.46
C PRO A 86 9.55 1.73 5.93
N GLU A 87 9.83 2.00 7.20
CA GLU A 87 9.79 3.35 7.81
C GLU A 87 10.73 4.34 7.09
N THR A 88 11.83 3.88 6.50
CA THR A 88 12.66 4.76 5.66
C THR A 88 11.91 5.32 4.45
N ASN A 89 10.93 4.59 3.93
CA ASN A 89 10.14 4.99 2.77
C ASN A 89 8.94 5.86 3.14
N SER A 90 8.48 5.83 4.41
CA SER A 90 7.38 6.69 4.87
C SER A 90 7.79 8.15 4.83
N LEU A 91 8.97 8.47 5.36
CA LEU A 91 9.50 9.83 5.39
C LEU A 91 9.70 10.41 3.98
N GLU A 92 10.17 9.59 3.03
CA GLU A 92 10.30 10.02 1.63
C GLU A 92 8.95 10.30 0.99
N LEU A 93 7.92 9.51 1.29
CA LEU A 93 6.56 9.74 0.81
C LEU A 93 5.98 11.05 1.36
N VAL A 94 6.17 11.30 2.67
CA VAL A 94 5.71 12.53 3.33
C VAL A 94 6.40 13.73 2.70
N ARG A 95 7.74 13.70 2.58
CA ARG A 95 8.53 14.76 1.91
C ARG A 95 8.04 15.03 0.50
N ALA A 96 7.76 13.99 -0.28
CA ALA A 96 7.26 14.14 -1.64
C ALA A 96 5.89 14.84 -1.67
N VAL A 97 5.00 14.56 -0.70
CA VAL A 97 3.65 15.14 -0.64
C VAL A 97 3.66 16.57 -0.06
N THR A 98 4.48 16.85 0.95
CA THR A 98 4.56 18.16 1.59
C THR A 98 5.48 19.14 0.86
N GLY A 99 6.31 18.64 -0.05
CA GLY A 99 7.37 19.40 -0.71
C GLY A 99 8.63 19.57 0.15
N ASP A 100 9.71 20.04 -0.48
CA ASP A 100 11.05 20.23 0.14
C ASP A 100 11.14 21.45 1.07
N GLU A 101 10.02 22.16 1.33
CA GLU A 101 10.03 23.37 2.15
C GLU A 101 10.07 23.08 3.66
N LEU A 102 9.76 21.85 4.07
CA LEU A 102 9.75 21.43 5.47
C LEU A 102 11.11 20.89 5.93
N THR A 103 11.51 21.26 7.14
CA THR A 103 12.66 20.66 7.81
C THR A 103 12.38 19.21 8.19
N ALA A 104 13.44 18.43 8.44
CA ALA A 104 13.30 17.03 8.85
C ALA A 104 12.47 16.85 10.14
N ALA A 105 12.49 17.84 11.04
CA ALA A 105 11.70 17.82 12.27
C ALA A 105 10.20 18.04 11.98
N GLU A 106 9.87 18.98 11.08
CA GLU A 106 8.48 19.26 10.69
C GLU A 106 7.86 18.09 9.91
N VAL A 107 8.64 17.43 9.05
CA VAL A 107 8.20 16.21 8.33
C VAL A 107 7.85 15.10 9.32
N LEU A 108 8.64 14.93 10.38
CA LEU A 108 8.39 13.91 11.39
C LEU A 108 7.12 14.21 12.21
N GLU A 109 6.84 15.49 12.48
CA GLU A 109 5.61 15.90 13.16
C GLU A 109 4.36 15.67 12.30
N MET A 110 4.48 15.78 10.97
CA MET A 110 3.39 15.63 10.02
C MET A 110 3.23 14.22 9.43
N GLU A 111 4.13 13.29 9.79
CA GLU A 111 4.21 11.97 9.16
C GLU A 111 2.88 11.21 9.21
N ASP A 112 2.27 11.08 10.39
CA ASP A 112 1.02 10.33 10.56
C ASP A 112 -0.15 10.96 9.77
N GLU A 113 -0.23 12.28 9.71
CA GLU A 113 -1.30 13.00 8.99
C GLU A 113 -1.12 12.87 7.48
N ALA A 114 0.09 13.10 6.97
CA ALA A 114 0.38 13.00 5.54
C ALA A 114 0.18 11.57 5.02
N LEU A 115 0.56 10.54 5.78
CA LEU A 115 0.32 9.14 5.44
C LEU A 115 -1.17 8.76 5.46
N ALA A 116 -1.99 9.44 6.24
CA ALA A 116 -3.43 9.19 6.26
C ALA A 116 -4.18 9.84 5.08
N GLU A 117 -3.61 10.88 4.47
CA GLU A 117 -4.19 11.59 3.31
C GLU A 117 -3.80 11.01 1.94
N THR A 118 -2.78 10.15 1.87
CA THR A 118 -2.35 9.45 0.64
C THR A 118 -3.26 8.28 0.28
#